data_AF-A0A958L8R1-F1
#
_entry.id   AF-A0A958L8R1-F1
#
_cell.length_a   1.000
_cell.length_b   1.000
_cell.length_c   1.000
_cell.angle_alpha   90.00
_cell.angle_beta   90.00
_cell.angle_gamma   90.00
#
_symmetry.space_group_name_H-M   'P 1'
#
loop_
_entity.id
_entity.type
_entity.pdbx_description
1 polymer ?
#
loop_
_entity_poly.entity_id
_entity_poly.type
_entity_poly.pdbx_seq_one_letter_code
_entity_poly.pdbx_strand_id
1 'polypeptide(L)'
;MNPFEQQAPIKGVKKIILIGSGKGGVGKSTVSVNLAKKLQQKNLNVGLLDADIYGPSIPRMLGAIQQKPEIKENNKIQPIIRQGLKIMSMGFMVPEGQALVWRGPMLFKAIDQFFRDVEWGELDFLLID
;
A
#
# COMPACT_ATOMS: atom_id res chain seq x y z
N MET A 1 -23.74 16.36 -9.48
CA MET A 1 -22.61 15.67 -10.14
C MET A 1 -22.00 14.75 -9.09
N ASN A 2 -21.90 13.45 -9.36
CA ASN A 2 -21.39 12.50 -8.36
C ASN A 2 -19.86 12.71 -8.25
N PRO A 3 -19.31 13.08 -7.07
CA PRO A 3 -17.87 13.31 -6.92
C PRO A 3 -17.02 12.05 -7.16
N PHE A 4 -17.65 10.87 -7.20
CA PHE A 4 -16.98 9.60 -7.52
C PHE A 4 -16.90 9.31 -9.02
N GLU A 5 -17.69 9.96 -9.87
CA GLU A 5 -17.65 9.77 -11.34
C GLU A 5 -16.40 10.38 -11.98
N GLN A 6 -15.73 11.30 -11.30
CA GLN A 6 -14.51 11.97 -11.78
C GLN A 6 -13.21 11.35 -11.24
N GLN A 7 -13.30 10.28 -10.44
CA GLN A 7 -12.11 9.68 -9.83
C GLN A 7 -11.40 8.81 -10.84
N ALA A 8 -10.22 9.25 -11.27
CA ALA A 8 -9.38 8.49 -12.19
C ALA A 8 -8.95 7.16 -11.53
N PRO A 9 -9.17 6.01 -12.18
CA PRO A 9 -8.79 4.71 -11.64
C PRO A 9 -7.28 4.60 -11.43
N ILE A 10 -6.87 3.67 -10.57
CA ILE A 10 -5.45 3.30 -10.43
C ILE A 10 -5.09 2.46 -11.66
N LYS A 11 -4.09 2.92 -12.42
CA LYS A 11 -3.70 2.27 -13.68
C LYS A 11 -3.27 0.82 -13.43
N GLY A 12 -3.83 -0.11 -14.22
CA GLY A 12 -3.51 -1.54 -14.16
C GLY A 12 -4.19 -2.30 -13.00
N VAL A 13 -4.98 -1.63 -12.15
CA VAL A 13 -5.67 -2.26 -11.02
C VAL A 13 -7.13 -2.50 -11.35
N LYS A 14 -7.56 -3.77 -11.39
CA LYS A 14 -8.95 -4.14 -11.70
C LYS A 14 -9.91 -3.86 -10.54
N LYS A 15 -9.51 -4.18 -9.31
CA LYS A 15 -10.33 -4.01 -8.11
C LYS A 15 -9.51 -3.52 -6.92
N ILE A 16 -10.13 -2.67 -6.11
CA ILE A 16 -9.55 -2.16 -4.87
C ILE A 16 -10.39 -2.66 -3.71
N ILE A 17 -9.74 -3.18 -2.66
CA ILE A 17 -10.40 -3.59 -1.41
C ILE A 17 -9.81 -2.77 -0.28
N LEU A 18 -10.62 -1.90 0.31
CA LEU A 18 -10.27 -1.17 1.53
C LEU A 18 -10.60 -2.04 2.75
N ILE A 19 -9.66 -2.17 3.67
CA ILE A 19 -9.82 -2.93 4.90
C ILE A 19 -9.76 -1.93 6.05
N GLY A 20 -10.92 -1.62 6.62
CA GLY A 20 -11.04 -0.66 7.72
C GLY A 20 -11.27 -1.32 9.08
N SER A 21 -10.91 -0.62 10.16
CA SER A 21 -11.27 -1.00 11.53
C SER A 21 -11.67 0.21 12.35
N GLY A 22 -12.68 0.08 13.20
CA GLY A 22 -13.11 1.16 14.09
C GLY A 22 -12.20 1.41 15.30
N LYS A 23 -11.23 0.53 15.56
CA LYS A 23 -10.29 0.61 16.69
C LYS A 23 -8.92 0.07 16.31
N GLY A 24 -7.87 0.61 16.92
CA GLY A 24 -6.51 0.07 16.81
C GLY A 24 -6.37 -1.27 17.52
N GLY A 25 -5.42 -2.10 17.07
CA GLY A 25 -5.07 -3.37 17.74
C GLY A 25 -6.02 -4.54 17.47
N VAL A 26 -7.04 -4.40 16.64
CA VAL A 26 -8.00 -5.48 16.32
C VAL A 26 -7.46 -6.52 15.32
N GLY A 27 -6.21 -6.37 14.87
CA GLY A 27 -5.60 -7.26 13.89
C GLY A 27 -5.94 -6.97 12.43
N LYS A 28 -6.32 -5.73 12.09
CA LYS A 28 -6.61 -5.26 10.72
C LYS A 28 -5.53 -5.70 9.72
N SER A 29 -4.27 -5.34 9.97
CA SER A 29 -3.14 -5.69 9.09
C SER A 29 -2.89 -7.19 8.97
N THR A 30 -3.17 -7.95 10.03
CA THR A 30 -3.15 -9.42 9.99
C THR A 30 -4.18 -9.95 9.01
N VAL A 31 -5.41 -9.42 9.02
CA VAL A 31 -6.45 -9.77 8.05
C VAL A 31 -6.02 -9.36 6.64
N SER A 32 -5.49 -8.15 6.46
CA SER A 32 -5.02 -7.63 5.17
C SER A 32 -3.96 -8.52 4.52
N VAL A 33 -2.92 -8.90 5.27
CA VAL A 33 -1.85 -9.79 4.77
C VAL A 33 -2.39 -11.18 4.43
N ASN A 34 -3.21 -11.78 5.30
CA ASN A 34 -3.72 -13.13 5.07
C ASN A 34 -4.71 -13.18 3.90
N LEU A 35 -5.54 -12.15 3.72
CA LEU A 35 -6.43 -12.03 2.58
C LEU A 35 -5.61 -11.90 1.28
N ALA A 36 -4.57 -11.05 1.26
CA ALA A 36 -3.68 -10.92 0.12
C ALA A 36 -3.06 -12.27 -0.27
N LYS A 37 -2.56 -13.02 0.72
CA LYS A 37 -2.02 -14.37 0.52
C LYS A 37 -3.06 -15.34 -0.02
N LYS A 38 -4.29 -15.30 0.49
CA LYS A 38 -5.33 -16.22 0.03
C LYS A 38 -5.75 -15.95 -1.41
N LEU A 39 -5.79 -14.68 -1.82
CA LEU A 39 -6.04 -14.28 -3.20
C LEU A 39 -4.88 -14.71 -4.12
N GLN A 40 -3.63 -14.52 -3.68
CA GLN A 40 -2.44 -14.98 -4.41
C GLN A 40 -2.44 -16.50 -4.62
N GLN A 41 -2.85 -17.29 -3.61
CA GLN A 41 -3.01 -18.76 -3.73
C GLN A 41 -4.07 -19.18 -4.77
N LYS A 42 -4.94 -18.27 -5.19
CA LYS A 42 -5.89 -18.46 -6.29
C LYS A 42 -5.32 -18.00 -7.64
N ASN A 43 -4.00 -17.82 -7.74
CA ASN A 43 -3.29 -17.33 -8.93
C ASN A 43 -3.72 -15.93 -9.38
N LEU A 44 -4.15 -15.09 -8.44
CA LEU A 44 -4.48 -13.69 -8.71
C LEU A 44 -3.27 -12.80 -8.47
N ASN A 45 -3.13 -11.77 -9.29
CA ASN A 45 -2.10 -10.74 -9.10
C ASN A 45 -2.57 -9.77 -8.00
N VAL A 46 -1.82 -9.69 -6.90
CA VAL A 46 -2.22 -8.95 -5.71
C VAL A 46 -1.15 -7.93 -5.29
N GLY A 47 -1.59 -6.69 -5.11
CA GLY A 47 -0.86 -5.63 -4.43
C GLY A 47 -1.39 -5.42 -3.02
N LEU A 48 -0.52 -4.98 -2.11
CA LEU A 48 -0.86 -4.61 -0.74
C LEU A 48 -0.24 -3.24 -0.41
N LEU A 49 -1.09 -2.28 -0.12
CA LEU A 49 -0.71 -0.93 0.31
C LEU A 49 -1.02 -0.77 1.80
N ASP A 50 -0.01 -0.43 2.58
CA ASP A 50 -0.12 -0.07 4.00
C ASP A 50 -0.23 1.46 4.14
N ALA A 51 -1.44 1.93 4.43
CA ALA A 51 -1.74 3.34 4.61
C ALA A 51 -1.73 3.77 6.09
N ASP A 52 -1.35 2.89 7.03
CA ASP A 52 -1.18 3.26 8.44
C ASP A 52 0.15 4.01 8.65
N ILE A 53 0.04 5.31 8.89
CA ILE A 53 1.19 6.22 9.02
C ILE A 53 1.87 6.05 10.39
N TYR A 54 1.07 5.81 11.43
CA TYR A 54 1.53 5.89 12.82
C TYR A 54 2.00 4.54 13.34
N GLY A 55 1.53 3.45 12.73
CA GLY A 55 1.93 2.10 13.10
C GLY A 55 1.99 1.15 11.90
N PRO A 56 2.74 1.48 10.83
CA PRO A 56 2.86 0.59 9.67
C PRO A 56 3.41 -0.76 10.12
N SER A 57 2.67 -1.83 9.80
CA SER A 57 2.98 -3.17 10.30
C SER A 57 3.31 -4.15 9.18
N ILE A 58 2.83 -3.88 7.96
CA ILE A 58 3.02 -4.77 6.80
C ILE A 58 4.51 -4.99 6.48
N PRO A 59 5.39 -3.96 6.47
CA PRO A 59 6.82 -4.17 6.28
C PRO A 59 7.40 -5.18 7.27
N ARG A 60 7.01 -5.13 8.54
CA ARG A 60 7.48 -6.06 9.57
C ARG A 60 6.93 -7.46 9.35
N MET A 61 5.63 -7.59 9.11
CA MET A 61 4.96 -8.88 8.91
C MET A 61 5.51 -9.65 7.70
N LEU A 62 6.00 -8.95 6.68
CA LEU A 62 6.54 -9.55 5.46
C LEU A 62 8.08 -9.58 5.41
N GLY A 63 8.76 -9.26 6.52
CA GLY A 63 10.23 -9.30 6.59
C GLY A 63 10.92 -8.28 5.67
N ALA A 64 10.33 -7.10 5.55
CA ALA A 64 10.72 -6.05 4.61
C ALA A 64 11.17 -4.73 5.25
N ILE A 65 11.35 -4.69 6.57
CA ILE A 65 11.61 -3.45 7.34
C ILE A 65 12.79 -2.64 6.82
N GLN A 66 13.87 -3.31 6.40
CA GLN A 66 15.09 -2.64 5.94
C GLN A 66 15.09 -2.31 4.45
N GLN A 67 14.01 -2.61 3.73
CA GLN A 67 13.93 -2.33 2.30
C GLN A 67 13.45 -0.91 2.05
N LYS A 68 13.98 -0.33 0.97
CA LYS A 68 13.53 0.95 0.44
C LYS A 68 13.09 0.75 -1.00
N PRO A 69 11.93 1.28 -1.40
CA PRO A 69 11.50 1.22 -2.79
C PRO A 69 12.47 2.03 -3.65
N GLU A 70 12.76 1.50 -4.84
CA GLU A 70 13.59 2.18 -5.84
C GLU A 70 12.75 3.21 -6.59
N ILE A 71 13.33 4.37 -6.88
CA ILE A 71 12.72 5.40 -7.73
C ILE A 71 13.45 5.36 -9.08
N LYS A 72 12.71 5.08 -10.15
CA LYS A 72 13.22 5.07 -11.53
C LYS A 72 13.37 6.48 -12.08
N GLU A 73 14.11 6.62 -13.19
CA GLU A 73 14.40 7.89 -13.88
C GLU A 73 13.15 8.70 -14.26
N ASN A 74 12.01 8.04 -14.46
CA ASN A 74 10.71 8.66 -14.76
C ASN A 74 9.90 9.05 -13.50
N ASN A 75 10.55 9.15 -12.33
CA ASN A 75 9.93 9.35 -11.01
C ASN A 75 8.93 8.26 -10.60
N LYS A 76 8.95 7.10 -11.25
CA LYS A 76 8.09 5.98 -10.85
C LYS A 76 8.73 5.14 -9.75
N ILE A 77 7.90 4.73 -8.81
CA ILE A 77 8.32 3.99 -7.63
C ILE A 77 8.12 2.50 -7.87
N GLN A 78 9.18 1.71 -7.72
CA GLN A 78 9.07 0.25 -7.72
C GLN A 78 8.47 -0.22 -6.39
N PRO A 79 7.33 -0.93 -6.40
CA PRO A 79 6.86 -1.59 -5.19
C PRO A 79 7.86 -2.68 -4.80
N ILE A 80 8.03 -2.88 -3.50
CA ILE A 80 8.85 -3.97 -2.99
C ILE A 80 8.12 -5.29 -3.31
N ILE A 81 8.84 -6.30 -3.80
CA ILE A 81 8.25 -7.62 -4.03
C ILE A 81 8.65 -8.54 -2.89
N ARG A 82 7.66 -9.02 -2.12
CA ARG A 82 7.89 -9.99 -1.05
C ARG A 82 6.89 -11.13 -1.09
N GLN A 83 7.44 -12.34 -1.12
CA GLN A 83 6.65 -13.57 -1.15
C GLN A 83 5.57 -13.52 -2.27
N GLY A 84 5.95 -12.95 -3.42
CA GLY A 84 5.12 -12.73 -4.62
C GLY A 84 4.00 -11.68 -4.51
N LEU A 85 3.93 -10.91 -3.43
CA LEU A 85 3.08 -9.71 -3.32
C LEU A 85 3.89 -8.48 -3.72
N LYS A 86 3.26 -7.55 -4.44
CA LYS A 86 3.77 -6.18 -4.60
C LYS A 86 3.32 -5.37 -3.39
N ILE A 87 4.26 -4.78 -2.64
CA ILE A 87 3.97 -4.08 -1.41
C ILE A 87 4.49 -2.64 -1.42
N MET A 88 3.68 -1.75 -0.86
CA MET A 88 4.06 -0.37 -0.58
C MET A 88 3.57 0.01 0.82
N SER A 89 4.29 0.87 1.53
CA SER A 89 3.97 1.24 2.91
C SER A 89 4.51 2.62 3.23
N MET A 90 3.76 3.39 4.04
CA MET A 90 4.28 4.59 4.70
C MET A 90 5.53 4.28 5.52
N GLY A 91 5.66 3.07 6.06
CA GLY A 91 6.83 2.60 6.81
C GLY A 91 8.12 2.53 5.99
N PHE A 92 8.06 2.56 4.66
CA PHE A 92 9.25 2.66 3.82
C PHE A 92 9.76 4.09 3.63
N MET A 93 8.89 5.08 3.86
CA MET A 93 9.18 6.50 3.66
C MET A 93 9.73 7.18 4.92
N VAL A 94 9.61 6.54 6.08
CA VAL A 94 10.03 7.08 7.38
C VAL A 94 11.26 6.32 7.87
N PRO A 95 12.41 7.00 8.07
CA PRO A 95 13.57 6.38 8.72
C PRO A 95 13.21 5.91 10.14
N GLU A 96 13.67 4.71 10.53
CA GLU A 96 13.46 4.20 11.88
C GLU A 96 13.94 5.19 12.94
N GLY A 97 13.12 5.41 13.97
CA GLY A 97 13.44 6.30 15.09
C GLY A 97 13.16 7.80 14.86
N GLN A 98 12.70 8.21 13.67
CA GLN A 98 12.31 9.59 13.42
C GLN A 98 10.79 9.79 13.56
N ALA A 99 10.39 10.65 14.50
CA ALA A 99 9.01 11.12 14.61
C ALA A 99 8.78 12.25 13.58
N LEU A 100 8.04 11.96 12.52
CA LEU A 100 7.61 12.97 11.53
C LEU A 100 6.19 13.45 11.86
N VAL A 101 5.99 14.77 11.90
CA VAL A 101 4.67 15.37 12.03
C VAL A 101 4.00 15.42 10.65
N TRP A 102 3.15 14.46 10.36
CA TRP A 102 2.38 14.41 9.12
C TRP A 102 1.19 15.36 9.18
N ARG A 103 1.22 16.42 8.39
CA ARG A 103 0.04 17.29 8.18
C ARG A 103 -0.89 16.64 7.15
N GLY A 104 -2.20 16.85 7.28
CA GLY A 104 -3.22 16.30 6.37
C GLY A 104 -2.86 16.41 4.88
N PRO A 105 -2.47 17.59 4.36
CA PRO A 105 -2.08 17.73 2.96
C PRO A 105 -0.89 16.87 2.53
N MET A 106 0.08 16.66 3.43
CA MET A 106 1.25 15.83 3.16
C MET A 106 0.87 14.35 3.06
N LEU A 107 -0.03 13.90 3.94
CA LEU A 107 -0.59 12.56 3.88
C LEU A 107 -1.35 12.32 2.58
N PHE A 108 -2.27 13.23 2.22
CA PHE A 108 -3.03 13.11 0.98
C PHE A 108 -2.10 13.04 -0.24
N LYS A 109 -1.05 13.85 -0.26
CA LYS A 109 -0.03 13.82 -1.31
C LYS A 109 0.71 12.48 -1.36
N ALA A 110 1.10 11.92 -0.22
CA ALA A 110 1.80 10.63 -0.16
C ALA A 110 0.90 9.47 -0.65
N ILE A 111 -0.36 9.44 -0.23
CA ILE A 111 -1.34 8.44 -0.67
C ILE A 111 -1.62 8.58 -2.17
N ASP A 112 -1.80 9.81 -2.68
CA ASP A 112 -1.97 10.03 -4.13
C ASP A 112 -0.74 9.58 -4.91
N GLN A 113 0.47 9.86 -4.40
CA GLN A 113 1.72 9.36 -5.00
C GLN A 113 1.76 7.82 -5.04
N PHE A 114 1.27 7.12 -4.00
CA PHE A 114 1.16 5.66 -4.03
C PHE A 114 0.18 5.14 -5.08
N PHE A 115 -0.88 5.89 -5.38
CA PHE A 115 -1.84 5.52 -6.41
C PHE A 115 -1.38 5.88 -7.83
N ARG A 116 -0.60 6.95 -8.00
CA ARG A 116 -0.23 7.50 -9.31
C ARG A 116 1.17 7.09 -9.77
N ASP A 117 2.11 6.96 -8.84
CA ASP A 117 3.53 6.83 -9.16
C ASP A 117 4.13 5.47 -8.85
N VAL A 118 3.45 4.62 -8.08
CA VAL A 118 3.88 3.24 -7.90
C VAL A 118 3.56 2.41 -9.15
N GLU A 119 4.55 1.66 -9.67
CA GLU A 119 4.36 0.73 -10.77
C GLU A 119 3.72 -0.57 -10.29
N TRP A 120 2.43 -0.50 -9.94
CA TRP A 120 1.62 -1.65 -9.57
C TRP A 120 1.55 -2.70 -10.69
N GLY A 121 1.70 -2.30 -11.95
CA GLY A 121 1.50 -3.16 -13.12
C GLY A 121 0.06 -3.68 -13.17
N GLU A 122 -0.12 -4.88 -13.73
CA GLU A 122 -1.44 -5.51 -13.80
C GLU A 122 -1.76 -6.26 -12.50
N LEU A 123 -2.77 -5.78 -11.78
CA LEU A 123 -3.30 -6.39 -10.55
C LEU A 123 -4.76 -6.76 -10.70
N ASP A 124 -5.13 -7.95 -10.24
CA ASP A 124 -6.53 -8.30 -10.05
C ASP A 124 -7.09 -7.59 -8.81
N PHE A 125 -6.27 -7.45 -7.77
CA PHE A 125 -6.65 -6.77 -6.53
C PHE A 125 -5.50 -5.90 -5.97
N LEU A 126 -5.84 -4.68 -5.58
CA LEU A 126 -5.04 -3.87 -4.67
C LEU A 126 -5.76 -3.81 -3.32
N LEU A 127 -5.15 -4.38 -2.29
CA LEU A 127 -5.66 -4.28 -0.92
C LEU A 127 -5.05 -3.04 -0.26
N ILE A 128 -5.89 -2.25 0.39
CA ILE A 128 -5.47 -1.08 1.17
C ILE A 128 -5.76 -1.39 2.64
N ASP A 129 -4.68 -1.48 3.40
CA ASP A 129 -4.68 -1.61 4.85
C ASP A 129 -4.70 -0.24 5.53
#